data_AF-A0A150T3B6-F1
#
_entry.id   AF-A0A150T3B6-F1
#
_cell.length_a   1.000
_cell.length_b   1.000
_cell.length_c   1.000
_cell.angle_alpha   90.00
_cell.angle_beta   90.00
_cell.angle_gamma   90.00
#
_symmetry.space_group_name_H-M   'P 1'
#
loop_
_entity.id
_entity.type
_entity.pdbx_description
1 polymer ?
#
loop_
_entity_poly.entity_id
_entity_poly.type
_entity_poly.pdbx_seq_one_letter_code
_entity_poly.pdbx_strand_id
1 'polypeptide(L)'
;MVAGAVHPGTLYLHNDSGDRPRFFAIGLDGALRGEIEVAGARAVDWEGAARGPCGGGGGSCLLFGDIGDNDRERDRYALYEVREPAALGGARRAVAAEVISLAYPDGSHNAETLLVHPVTGAITVVTKVKKKKDSAGIYELSTRPAASQTATLVGAGSIAAPVGSRSFTGGDVRADGAGVLLRTYSHVFFYPMAPDQTVAQALTGPPCDMPAADEDQGEAIAWLPGGWDYVTIGEGDEAPIHRVSCQAP
;
A
#
# COMPACT_ATOMS: atom_id res chain seq x y z
N MET A 1 -4.85 1.02 -1.81
CA MET A 1 -5.28 2.35 -2.32
C MET A 1 -4.27 3.40 -1.89
N VAL A 2 -4.06 4.46 -2.67
CA VAL A 2 -3.22 5.60 -2.27
C VAL A 2 -3.68 6.91 -2.92
N ALA A 3 -3.49 8.06 -2.26
CA ALA A 3 -3.80 9.36 -2.85
C ALA A 3 -2.71 9.84 -3.83
N GLY A 4 -3.14 10.43 -4.94
CA GLY A 4 -2.26 11.00 -5.96
C GLY A 4 -1.55 12.28 -5.56
N ALA A 5 -0.37 12.51 -6.14
CA ALA A 5 0.36 13.77 -6.01
C ALA A 5 0.26 14.67 -7.25
N VAL A 6 0.07 14.08 -8.44
CA VAL A 6 -0.07 14.83 -9.71
C VAL A 6 -1.50 15.36 -9.87
N HIS A 7 -2.49 14.58 -9.43
CA HIS A 7 -3.92 14.94 -9.52
C HIS A 7 -4.54 15.06 -8.12
N PRO A 8 -4.57 16.25 -7.50
CA PRO A 8 -5.20 16.46 -6.20
C PRO A 8 -6.64 15.96 -6.17
N GLY A 9 -7.02 15.26 -5.10
CA GLY A 9 -8.37 14.68 -4.95
C GLY A 9 -8.60 13.39 -5.76
N THR A 10 -7.53 12.80 -6.32
CA THR A 10 -7.59 11.47 -6.96
C THR A 10 -7.04 10.39 -6.03
N LEU A 11 -7.73 9.26 -5.98
CA LEU A 11 -7.30 8.03 -5.36
C LEU A 11 -6.94 7.01 -6.44
N TYR A 12 -5.86 6.28 -6.24
CA TYR A 12 -5.46 5.15 -7.06
C TYR A 12 -5.67 3.84 -6.30
N LEU A 13 -6.29 2.89 -6.96
CA LEU A 13 -6.61 1.58 -6.42
C LEU A 13 -6.58 0.54 -7.53
N HIS A 14 -6.45 -0.72 -7.16
CA HIS A 14 -6.59 -1.87 -8.03
C HIS A 14 -7.63 -2.81 -7.43
N ASN A 15 -8.11 -3.75 -8.23
CA ASN A 15 -8.90 -4.85 -7.72
C ASN A 15 -7.97 -5.92 -7.14
N ASP A 16 -8.53 -6.76 -6.27
CA ASP A 16 -7.87 -7.92 -5.68
C ASP A 16 -7.62 -9.03 -6.73
N SER A 17 -7.08 -10.15 -6.26
CA SER A 17 -6.80 -11.40 -6.96
C SER A 17 -7.88 -11.79 -7.98
N GLY A 18 -7.42 -12.25 -9.16
CA GLY A 18 -8.28 -12.69 -10.24
C GLY A 18 -8.71 -11.62 -11.26
N ASP A 19 -8.43 -10.33 -11.03
CA ASP A 19 -8.57 -9.30 -12.08
C ASP A 19 -7.33 -9.22 -12.99
N ARG A 20 -7.43 -8.40 -14.04
CA ARG A 20 -6.36 -8.04 -14.97
C ARG A 20 -5.39 -7.03 -14.30
N PRO A 21 -4.13 -6.93 -14.78
CA PRO A 21 -3.15 -5.98 -14.27
C PRO A 21 -3.51 -4.54 -14.68
N ARG A 22 -4.44 -3.93 -13.95
CA ARG A 22 -4.92 -2.57 -14.15
C ARG A 22 -5.16 -1.89 -12.82
N PHE A 23 -5.14 -0.57 -12.85
CA PHE A 23 -5.53 0.26 -11.72
C PHE A 23 -6.51 1.33 -12.19
N PHE A 24 -7.27 1.85 -11.23
CA PHE A 24 -8.28 2.87 -11.41
C PHE A 24 -7.82 4.15 -10.74
N ALA A 25 -8.13 5.27 -11.39
CA ALA A 25 -8.09 6.58 -10.78
C ALA A 25 -9.53 7.00 -10.53
N ILE A 26 -9.89 7.25 -9.27
CA ILE A 26 -11.23 7.73 -8.89
C ILE A 26 -11.12 9.07 -8.17
N GLY A 27 -12.15 9.91 -8.26
CA GLY A 27 -12.25 11.09 -7.41
C GLY A 27 -12.67 10.72 -5.98
N LEU A 28 -12.53 11.66 -5.04
CA LEU A 28 -13.10 11.52 -3.68
C LEU A 28 -14.63 11.40 -3.67
N ASP A 29 -15.28 11.72 -4.80
CA ASP A 29 -16.71 11.52 -5.05
C ASP A 29 -17.04 10.12 -5.59
N GLY A 30 -16.05 9.23 -5.70
CA GLY A 30 -16.19 7.90 -6.29
C GLY A 30 -16.24 7.87 -7.81
N ALA A 31 -16.24 9.03 -8.48
CA ALA A 31 -16.35 9.07 -9.93
C ALA A 31 -15.05 8.58 -10.60
N LEU A 32 -15.19 7.64 -11.54
CA LEU A 32 -14.08 7.11 -12.33
C LEU A 32 -13.45 8.23 -13.19
N ARG A 33 -12.15 8.44 -13.01
CA ARG A 33 -11.32 9.41 -13.75
C ARG A 33 -10.41 8.73 -14.77
N GLY A 34 -10.16 7.43 -14.61
CA GLY A 34 -9.47 6.62 -15.60
C GLY A 34 -9.33 5.17 -15.20
N GLU A 35 -9.29 4.30 -16.20
CA GLU A 35 -8.89 2.90 -16.08
C GLU A 35 -7.58 2.72 -16.84
N ILE A 36 -6.54 2.23 -16.16
CA ILE A 36 -5.18 2.18 -16.68
C ILE A 36 -4.64 0.76 -16.58
N GLU A 37 -4.35 0.16 -17.72
CA GLU A 37 -3.67 -1.12 -17.83
C GLU A 37 -2.16 -0.94 -17.61
N VAL A 38 -1.56 -1.87 -16.87
CA VAL A 38 -0.11 -1.93 -16.68
C VAL A 38 0.46 -2.90 -17.72
N ALA A 39 1.02 -2.34 -18.78
CA ALA A 39 1.48 -3.10 -19.94
C ALA A 39 2.56 -4.12 -19.55
N GLY A 40 2.33 -5.38 -19.90
CA GLY A 40 3.27 -6.48 -19.65
C GLY A 40 3.33 -6.98 -18.20
N ALA A 41 2.53 -6.40 -17.30
CA ALA A 41 2.40 -6.90 -15.94
C ALA A 41 1.56 -8.18 -15.87
N ARG A 42 1.70 -8.89 -14.75
CA ARG A 42 0.85 -10.02 -14.36
C ARG A 42 0.22 -9.69 -13.02
N ALA A 43 -1.06 -10.04 -12.86
CA ALA A 43 -1.76 -9.93 -11.60
C ALA A 43 -2.08 -11.33 -11.07
N VAL A 44 -1.10 -11.93 -10.38
CA VAL A 44 -1.30 -13.24 -9.75
C VAL A 44 -2.12 -13.06 -8.47
N ASP A 45 -1.63 -12.22 -7.56
CA ASP A 45 -2.29 -11.90 -6.29
C ASP A 45 -1.94 -10.45 -5.91
N TRP A 46 -2.63 -9.51 -6.55
CA TRP A 46 -2.33 -8.08 -6.42
C TRP A 46 -2.89 -7.53 -5.12
N GLU A 47 -1.98 -7.00 -4.32
CA GLU A 47 -2.22 -6.59 -2.96
C GLU A 47 -1.43 -5.32 -2.64
N GLY A 48 -2.06 -4.40 -1.93
CA GLY A 48 -1.45 -3.15 -1.51
C GLY A 48 -1.13 -2.18 -2.67
N ALA A 49 -1.31 -0.89 -2.38
CA ALA A 49 -0.83 0.17 -3.25
C ALA A 49 -0.17 1.26 -2.41
N ALA A 50 0.91 1.84 -2.91
CA ALA A 50 1.63 2.91 -2.24
C ALA A 50 2.09 3.97 -3.24
N ARG A 51 2.51 5.13 -2.73
CA ARG A 51 3.07 6.21 -3.53
C ARG A 51 4.37 6.68 -2.91
N GLY A 52 5.36 6.92 -3.74
CA GLY A 52 6.64 7.45 -3.30
C GLY A 52 7.43 8.11 -4.42
N PRO A 53 8.68 8.50 -4.14
CA PRO A 53 9.59 8.96 -5.18
C PRO A 53 9.88 7.82 -6.15
N CYS A 54 10.00 8.12 -7.43
CA CYS A 54 10.41 7.15 -8.44
C CYS A 54 11.88 6.71 -8.23
N GLY A 55 12.18 5.42 -8.42
CA GLY A 55 13.50 4.83 -8.23
C GLY A 55 14.62 5.45 -9.09
N GLY A 56 14.29 5.89 -10.31
CA GLY A 56 15.20 6.60 -11.22
C GLY A 56 15.43 8.08 -10.90
N GLY A 57 14.83 8.59 -9.80
CA GLY A 57 14.92 9.98 -9.37
C GLY A 57 13.86 10.90 -9.97
N GLY A 58 13.33 11.80 -9.14
CA GLY A 58 12.39 12.86 -9.52
C GLY A 58 10.99 12.38 -9.91
N GLY A 59 9.96 13.04 -9.38
CA GLY A 59 8.56 12.74 -9.66
C GLY A 59 7.93 11.73 -8.70
N SER A 60 6.64 11.48 -8.91
CA SER A 60 5.80 10.60 -8.11
C SER A 60 5.57 9.28 -8.84
N CYS A 61 5.76 8.17 -8.16
CA CYS A 61 5.47 6.84 -8.66
C CYS A 61 4.46 6.14 -7.76
N LEU A 62 3.53 5.43 -8.40
CA LEU A 62 2.59 4.52 -7.79
C LEU A 62 3.20 3.13 -7.82
N LEU A 63 3.12 2.40 -6.71
CA LEU A 63 3.56 1.03 -6.61
C LEU A 63 2.37 0.15 -6.30
N PHE A 64 2.23 -0.94 -7.05
CA PHE A 64 1.22 -1.98 -6.86
C PHE A 64 1.93 -3.30 -6.56
N GLY A 65 1.57 -3.97 -5.48
CA GLY A 65 2.20 -5.21 -5.08
C GLY A 65 1.52 -6.41 -5.72
N ASP A 66 2.29 -7.34 -6.26
CA ASP A 66 1.88 -8.74 -6.47
C ASP A 66 2.55 -9.56 -5.36
N ILE A 67 2.03 -9.35 -4.15
CA ILE A 67 2.63 -9.74 -2.86
C ILE A 67 1.71 -10.66 -2.04
N GLY A 68 0.49 -10.93 -2.51
CA GLY A 68 -0.39 -11.95 -1.95
C GLY A 68 0.14 -13.36 -2.26
N ASP A 69 -0.16 -14.29 -1.37
CA ASP A 69 0.13 -15.72 -1.46
C ASP A 69 -0.64 -16.48 -0.37
N ASN A 70 -1.95 -16.56 -0.52
CA ASN A 70 -2.83 -17.14 0.49
C ASN A 70 -2.46 -18.56 0.96
N ASP A 71 -1.91 -19.36 0.04
CA ASP A 71 -1.49 -20.76 0.24
C ASP A 71 0.00 -20.89 0.60
N ARG A 72 0.75 -19.79 0.56
CA ARG A 72 2.18 -19.69 0.87
C ARG A 72 3.04 -20.65 0.04
N GLU A 73 2.86 -20.63 -1.27
CA GLU A 73 3.54 -21.54 -2.20
C GLU A 73 4.46 -20.83 -3.21
N ARG A 74 4.41 -19.50 -3.30
CA ARG A 74 5.20 -18.70 -4.23
C ARG A 74 6.61 -18.45 -3.69
N ASP A 75 7.60 -18.49 -4.58
CA ASP A 75 9.00 -18.17 -4.27
C ASP A 75 9.41 -16.78 -4.79
N ARG A 76 8.57 -16.15 -5.61
CA ARG A 76 8.80 -14.82 -6.19
C ARG A 76 7.55 -13.95 -6.20
N TYR A 77 7.81 -12.67 -5.97
CA TYR A 77 6.84 -11.60 -5.89
C TYR A 77 7.32 -10.44 -6.76
N ALA A 78 6.42 -9.50 -7.05
CA ALA A 78 6.77 -8.33 -7.84
C ALA A 78 6.10 -7.08 -7.28
N LEU A 79 6.75 -5.93 -7.45
CA LEU A 79 6.06 -4.65 -7.41
C LEU A 79 6.10 -4.04 -8.80
N TYR A 80 4.99 -3.45 -9.21
CA TYR A 80 4.87 -2.70 -10.44
C TYR A 80 4.93 -1.22 -10.11
N GLU A 81 6.07 -0.59 -10.40
CA GLU A 81 6.29 0.83 -10.20
C GLU A 81 5.92 1.59 -11.48
N VAL A 82 4.85 2.39 -11.39
CA VAL A 82 4.30 3.18 -12.49
C VAL A 82 4.48 4.65 -12.17
N ARG A 83 5.13 5.41 -13.04
CA ARG A 83 5.14 6.88 -12.91
C ARG A 83 3.72 7.41 -12.93
N GLU A 84 3.38 8.22 -11.93
CA GLU A 84 2.03 8.76 -11.79
C GLU A 84 1.61 9.47 -13.09
N PRO A 85 0.48 9.09 -13.72
CA PRO A 85 0.14 9.60 -15.05
C PRO A 85 -0.02 11.12 -15.08
N ALA A 86 0.63 11.80 -16.04
CA ALA A 86 0.56 13.27 -16.16
C ALA A 86 -0.84 13.81 -16.53
N ALA A 87 -1.65 12.98 -17.17
CA ALA A 87 -3.05 13.28 -17.46
C ALA A 87 -3.91 12.11 -16.96
N LEU A 88 -5.16 12.35 -16.64
CA LEU A 88 -6.18 11.31 -16.50
C LEU A 88 -7.16 11.46 -17.68
N GLY A 89 -7.66 10.35 -18.20
CA GLY A 89 -8.62 10.34 -19.28
C GLY A 89 -9.59 9.20 -19.04
N GLY A 90 -10.89 9.44 -19.24
CA GLY A 90 -11.93 8.44 -19.02
C GLY A 90 -11.89 7.24 -19.97
N ALA A 91 -11.00 7.25 -20.98
CA ALA A 91 -10.76 6.12 -21.86
C ALA A 91 -9.65 5.21 -21.32
N ARG A 92 -9.80 3.90 -21.53
CA ARG A 92 -8.79 2.90 -21.20
C ARG A 92 -7.47 3.21 -21.91
N ARG A 93 -6.37 3.11 -21.18
CA ARG A 93 -5.01 3.30 -21.70
C ARG A 93 -4.05 2.34 -21.04
N ALA A 94 -2.90 2.14 -21.68
CA ALA A 94 -1.83 1.32 -21.13
C ALA A 94 -0.62 2.18 -20.76
N VAL A 95 0.03 1.87 -19.65
CA VAL A 95 1.29 2.48 -19.20
C VAL A 95 2.31 1.38 -18.90
N ALA A 96 3.59 1.67 -19.11
CA ALA A 96 4.65 0.76 -18.69
C ALA A 96 4.89 0.88 -17.18
N ALA A 97 5.31 -0.23 -16.57
CA ALA A 97 5.83 -0.26 -15.20
C ALA A 97 7.30 -0.71 -15.21
N GLU A 98 8.07 -0.19 -14.27
CA GLU A 98 9.29 -0.84 -13.83
C GLU A 98 8.91 -2.00 -12.90
N VAL A 99 9.47 -3.18 -13.16
CA VAL A 99 9.18 -4.38 -12.38
C VAL A 99 10.29 -4.58 -11.35
N ILE A 100 9.92 -4.53 -10.07
CA ILE A 100 10.82 -4.80 -8.95
C ILE A 100 10.53 -6.22 -8.50
N SER A 101 11.41 -7.16 -8.86
CA SER A 101 11.27 -8.57 -8.45
C SER A 101 11.76 -8.74 -7.01
N LEU A 102 10.95 -9.39 -6.18
CA LEU A 102 11.19 -9.59 -4.75
C LEU A 102 11.18 -11.08 -4.38
N ALA A 103 11.94 -11.41 -3.34
CA ALA A 103 11.84 -12.67 -2.60
C ALA A 103 12.02 -12.40 -1.11
N TYR A 104 11.30 -13.16 -0.28
CA TYR A 104 11.52 -13.14 1.16
C TYR A 104 12.75 -13.99 1.53
N PRO A 105 13.50 -13.63 2.59
CA PRO A 105 14.71 -14.35 2.99
C PRO A 105 14.42 -15.70 3.69
N ASP A 106 13.19 -15.92 4.13
CA ASP A 106 12.79 -16.99 5.06
C ASP A 106 11.62 -17.85 4.54
N GLY A 107 11.36 -17.80 3.23
CA GLY A 107 10.33 -18.60 2.56
C GLY A 107 9.10 -17.78 2.15
N SER A 108 8.05 -18.47 1.70
CA SER A 108 6.84 -17.82 1.20
C SER A 108 6.03 -17.12 2.30
N HIS A 109 5.48 -15.95 1.97
CA HIS A 109 4.53 -15.22 2.82
C HIS A 109 3.38 -14.61 2.02
N ASN A 110 2.21 -14.55 2.66
CA ASN A 110 1.08 -13.73 2.21
C ASN A 110 1.24 -12.31 2.77
N ALA A 111 1.18 -11.28 1.93
CA ALA A 111 1.20 -9.88 2.37
C ALA A 111 0.13 -9.05 1.68
N GLU A 112 -0.35 -8.02 2.38
CA GLU A 112 -1.52 -7.22 1.98
C GLU A 112 -1.21 -5.72 2.09
N THR A 113 -0.16 -5.39 2.83
CA THR A 113 0.22 -4.02 3.12
C THR A 113 1.55 -3.70 2.47
N LEU A 114 1.51 -2.72 1.58
CA LEU A 114 2.66 -2.12 0.93
C LEU A 114 2.78 -0.66 1.38
N LEU A 115 3.97 -0.27 1.84
CA LEU A 115 4.28 1.07 2.33
C LEU A 115 5.52 1.59 1.64
N VAL A 116 5.59 2.89 1.37
CA VAL A 116 6.77 3.53 0.79
C VAL A 116 7.10 4.79 1.57
N HIS A 117 8.33 4.87 2.07
CA HIS A 117 8.82 6.06 2.75
C HIS A 117 8.90 7.23 1.74
N PRO A 118 8.26 8.38 2.01
CA PRO A 118 8.07 9.45 1.00
C PRO A 118 9.36 10.17 0.61
N VAL A 119 10.38 10.16 1.48
CA VAL A 119 11.69 10.79 1.22
C VAL A 119 12.71 9.80 0.65
N THR A 120 12.97 8.70 1.35
CA THR A 120 14.01 7.73 0.96
C THR A 120 13.56 6.78 -0.14
N GLY A 121 12.26 6.62 -0.37
CA GLY A 121 11.71 5.62 -1.30
C GLY A 121 11.82 4.18 -0.81
N ALA A 122 12.29 3.95 0.43
CA ALA A 122 12.36 2.62 1.02
C ALA A 122 10.97 1.98 1.04
N ILE A 123 10.89 0.73 0.59
CA ILE A 123 9.65 -0.05 0.59
C ILE A 123 9.60 -0.87 1.88
N THR A 124 8.42 -0.96 2.47
CA THR A 124 8.12 -1.87 3.57
C THR A 124 6.89 -2.71 3.21
N VAL A 125 7.00 -4.02 3.41
CA VAL A 125 5.91 -4.99 3.24
C VAL A 125 5.57 -5.58 4.60
N VAL A 126 4.28 -5.62 4.92
CA VAL A 126 3.76 -6.24 6.15
C VAL A 126 2.89 -7.43 5.78
N THR A 127 3.25 -8.60 6.32
CA THR A 127 2.57 -9.87 6.02
C THR A 127 1.20 -9.98 6.70
N LYS A 128 0.29 -10.77 6.12
CA LYS A 128 -0.99 -11.12 6.74
C LYS A 128 -0.83 -12.33 7.64
N VAL A 129 -1.44 -12.26 8.81
CA VAL A 129 -1.57 -13.39 9.73
C VAL A 129 -3.01 -13.90 9.78
N LYS A 130 -3.17 -15.22 9.89
CA LYS A 130 -4.49 -15.89 9.99
C LYS A 130 -4.79 -16.36 11.42
N LYS A 131 -3.78 -16.62 12.26
CA LYS A 131 -3.97 -17.15 13.63
C LYS A 131 -3.80 -16.06 14.69
N LYS A 132 -4.60 -16.17 15.76
CA LYS A 132 -4.67 -15.17 16.84
C LYS A 132 -3.36 -14.90 17.60
N LYS A 133 -2.40 -15.84 17.58
CA LYS A 133 -1.14 -15.72 18.32
C LYS A 133 0.05 -15.25 17.46
N ASP A 134 -0.16 -15.09 16.15
CA ASP A 134 0.91 -14.78 15.22
C ASP A 134 1.10 -13.26 15.13
N SER A 135 2.35 -12.83 14.95
CA SER A 135 2.69 -11.46 14.55
C SER A 135 2.96 -11.41 13.05
N ALA A 136 2.56 -10.31 12.41
CA ALA A 136 2.90 -10.02 11.03
C ALA A 136 4.38 -9.69 10.93
N GLY A 137 5.12 -10.40 10.09
CA GLY A 137 6.49 -10.03 9.72
C GLY A 137 6.52 -8.71 8.95
N ILE A 138 7.53 -7.90 9.25
CA ILE A 138 7.87 -6.65 8.56
C ILE A 138 9.13 -6.90 7.75
N TYR A 139 9.09 -6.56 6.47
CA TYR A 139 10.19 -6.74 5.54
C TYR A 139 10.47 -5.43 4.80
N GLU A 140 11.75 -5.06 4.66
CA GLU A 140 12.16 -3.81 4.02
C GLU A 140 13.03 -4.03 2.79
N LEU A 141 12.91 -3.10 1.84
CA LEU A 141 13.80 -2.92 0.70
C LEU A 141 14.19 -1.44 0.60
N SER A 142 15.42 -1.13 1.03
CA SER A 142 15.93 0.24 1.07
C SER A 142 16.41 0.76 -0.28
N THR A 143 16.72 -0.12 -1.23
CA THR A 143 17.25 0.26 -2.55
C THR A 143 16.64 -0.61 -3.64
N ARG A 144 16.19 0.01 -4.73
CA ARG A 144 15.67 -0.72 -5.90
C ARG A 144 16.79 -1.56 -6.52
N PRO A 145 16.54 -2.83 -6.86
CA PRO A 145 17.52 -3.65 -7.56
C PRO A 145 17.74 -3.12 -8.98
N ALA A 146 18.86 -3.50 -9.61
CA ALA A 146 19.02 -3.31 -11.04
C ALA A 146 17.94 -4.12 -11.80
N ALA A 147 17.57 -3.65 -13.00
CA ALA A 147 16.62 -4.37 -13.84
C ALA A 147 17.05 -5.83 -14.04
N SER A 148 16.09 -6.76 -13.96
CA SER A 148 16.30 -8.22 -14.05
C SER A 148 16.95 -8.91 -12.84
N GLN A 149 17.29 -8.17 -11.77
CA GLN A 149 17.69 -8.78 -10.50
C GLN A 149 16.47 -8.96 -9.58
N THR A 150 16.41 -10.10 -8.90
CA THR A 150 15.50 -10.25 -7.76
C THR A 150 16.18 -9.73 -6.50
N ALA A 151 15.54 -8.77 -5.83
CA ALA A 151 15.96 -8.33 -4.51
C ALA A 151 15.45 -9.30 -3.44
N THR A 152 16.33 -9.72 -2.54
CA THR A 152 15.91 -10.37 -1.30
C THR A 152 15.55 -9.29 -0.29
N LEU A 153 14.33 -9.34 0.24
CA LEU A 153 13.88 -8.44 1.30
C LEU A 153 14.69 -8.67 2.59
N VAL A 154 14.79 -7.63 3.42
CA VAL A 154 15.43 -7.72 4.74
C VAL A 154 14.34 -7.84 5.80
N GLY A 155 14.39 -8.89 6.62
CA GLY A 155 13.51 -9.02 7.79
C GLY A 155 13.81 -7.91 8.81
N ALA A 156 12.82 -7.07 9.08
CA ALA A 156 12.94 -5.86 9.90
C ALA A 156 12.14 -5.93 11.21
N GLY A 157 11.64 -7.12 11.57
CA GLY A 157 10.92 -7.37 12.81
C GLY A 157 9.52 -7.90 12.57
N SER A 158 8.65 -7.74 13.57
CA SER A 158 7.25 -8.13 13.47
C SER A 158 6.35 -7.20 14.26
N ILE A 159 5.08 -7.12 13.87
CA ILE A 159 4.06 -6.29 14.48
C ILE A 159 2.78 -7.10 14.72
N ALA A 160 2.06 -6.76 15.79
CA ALA A 160 0.74 -7.29 16.05
C ALA A 160 -0.26 -6.15 16.17
N ALA A 161 -1.45 -6.30 15.60
CA ALA A 161 -2.53 -5.34 15.82
C ALA A 161 -2.84 -5.27 17.33
N PRO A 162 -2.88 -4.06 17.94
CA PRO A 162 -3.13 -3.90 19.36
C PRO A 162 -4.46 -4.51 19.80
N VAL A 163 -5.51 -4.24 19.02
CA VAL A 163 -6.90 -4.61 19.29
C VAL A 163 -7.60 -5.08 18.02
N GLY A 164 -8.79 -5.67 18.16
CA GLY A 164 -9.63 -6.05 17.03
C GLY A 164 -9.07 -7.20 16.18
N SER A 165 -9.32 -7.11 14.86
CA SER A 165 -8.76 -8.01 13.87
C SER A 165 -7.23 -7.97 13.93
N ARG A 166 -6.58 -9.12 13.70
CA ARG A 166 -5.11 -9.22 13.74
C ARG A 166 -4.46 -9.09 12.37
N SER A 167 -5.25 -9.24 11.32
CA SER A 167 -4.79 -9.17 9.95
C SER A 167 -4.74 -7.71 9.53
N PHE A 168 -3.53 -7.20 9.29
CA PHE A 168 -3.37 -5.96 8.57
C PHE A 168 -3.76 -6.19 7.11
N THR A 169 -4.60 -5.31 6.59
CA THR A 169 -5.20 -5.41 5.25
C THR A 169 -4.81 -4.24 4.35
N GLY A 170 -4.18 -3.22 4.93
CA GLY A 170 -3.65 -2.11 4.17
C GLY A 170 -2.94 -1.10 5.06
N GLY A 171 -2.32 -0.12 4.43
CA GLY A 171 -1.66 0.98 5.12
C GLY A 171 -1.19 2.05 4.15
N ASP A 172 -0.80 3.19 4.69
CA ASP A 172 -0.22 4.29 3.91
C ASP A 172 0.75 5.12 4.76
N VAL A 173 1.77 5.68 4.13
CA VAL A 173 2.75 6.55 4.80
C VAL A 173 2.41 7.99 4.49
N ARG A 174 2.34 8.84 5.52
CA ARG A 174 1.98 10.24 5.33
C ARG A 174 3.00 10.94 4.44
N ALA A 175 2.54 11.81 3.55
CA ALA A 175 3.39 12.43 2.51
C ALA A 175 4.58 13.25 3.05
N ASP A 176 4.50 13.74 4.29
CA ASP A 176 5.57 14.47 4.97
C ASP A 176 6.45 13.58 5.87
N GLY A 177 6.19 12.28 5.90
CA GLY A 177 6.97 11.29 6.65
C GLY A 177 6.71 11.27 8.15
N ALA A 178 5.68 11.93 8.67
CA ALA A 178 5.46 12.00 10.12
C ALA A 178 4.78 10.76 10.72
N GLY A 179 4.39 9.78 9.91
CA GLY A 179 3.83 8.53 10.42
C GLY A 179 3.14 7.67 9.39
N VAL A 180 2.63 6.54 9.88
CA VAL A 180 2.11 5.42 9.09
C VAL A 180 0.69 5.12 9.58
N LEU A 181 -0.25 4.99 8.65
CA LEU A 181 -1.52 4.33 8.93
C LEU A 181 -1.36 2.84 8.63
N LEU A 182 -1.82 2.02 9.55
CA LEU A 182 -2.11 0.62 9.31
C LEU A 182 -3.57 0.38 9.59
N ARG A 183 -4.24 -0.36 8.71
CA ARG A 183 -5.60 -0.82 8.96
C ARG A 183 -5.65 -2.33 9.10
N THR A 184 -6.64 -2.77 9.84
CA THR A 184 -7.15 -4.13 9.82
C THR A 184 -8.56 -4.10 9.24
N TYR A 185 -9.22 -5.25 9.19
CA TYR A 185 -10.64 -5.32 8.82
C TYR A 185 -11.56 -4.39 9.62
N SER A 186 -11.21 -4.03 10.86
CA SER A 186 -12.12 -3.28 11.74
C SER A 186 -11.51 -2.09 12.48
N HIS A 187 -10.20 -1.88 12.40
CA HIS A 187 -9.51 -0.83 13.16
C HIS A 187 -8.47 -0.13 12.29
N VAL A 188 -8.20 1.14 12.61
CA VAL A 188 -7.15 1.95 12.02
C VAL A 188 -6.18 2.39 13.12
N PHE A 189 -4.90 2.26 12.87
CA PHE A 189 -3.83 2.62 13.79
C PHE A 189 -2.89 3.63 13.14
N PHE A 190 -2.59 4.71 13.85
CA PHE A 190 -1.56 5.66 13.47
C PHE A 190 -0.29 5.45 14.27
N TYR A 191 0.83 5.19 13.58
CA TYR A 191 2.16 5.07 14.17
C TYR A 191 2.95 6.33 13.85
N PRO A 192 3.25 7.20 14.83
CA PRO A 192 4.14 8.34 14.62
C PRO A 192 5.53 7.88 14.15
N MET A 193 6.09 8.61 13.19
CA MET A 193 7.43 8.35 12.65
C MET A 193 8.28 9.60 12.80
N ALA A 194 9.39 9.49 13.52
CA ALA A 194 10.37 10.55 13.62
C ALA A 194 11.16 10.68 12.31
N PRO A 195 11.73 11.86 11.99
CA PRO A 195 12.38 12.10 10.70
C PRO A 195 13.55 11.16 10.35
N ASP A 196 14.20 10.56 11.34
CA ASP A 196 15.33 9.65 11.20
C ASP A 196 14.94 8.16 11.25
N GLN A 197 13.64 7.86 11.46
CA GLN A 197 13.16 6.50 11.54
C GLN A 197 12.81 5.91 10.18
N THR A 198 13.09 4.61 10.02
CA THR A 198 12.44 3.81 8.98
C THR A 198 10.98 3.52 9.36
N VAL A 199 10.19 3.09 8.38
CA VAL A 199 8.82 2.62 8.61
C VAL A 199 8.82 1.48 9.62
N ALA A 200 9.71 0.48 9.47
CA ALA A 200 9.77 -0.62 10.43
C ALA A 200 10.09 -0.15 11.86
N GLN A 201 10.97 0.83 12.03
CA GLN A 201 11.28 1.40 13.34
C GLN A 201 10.07 2.11 13.97
N ALA A 202 9.33 2.91 13.19
CA ALA A 202 8.12 3.57 13.66
C ALA A 202 7.04 2.56 14.12
N LEU A 203 6.90 1.45 13.39
CA LEU A 203 5.94 0.39 13.70
C LEU A 203 6.24 -0.38 15.00
N THR A 204 7.42 -0.20 15.60
CA THR A 204 7.71 -0.74 16.95
C THR A 204 7.14 0.11 18.09
N GLY A 205 6.79 1.37 17.80
CA GLY A 205 6.23 2.31 18.75
C GLY A 205 4.76 2.04 19.08
N PRO A 206 4.23 2.64 20.15
CA PRO A 206 2.81 2.57 20.47
C PRO A 206 1.99 3.36 19.43
N PRO A 207 0.92 2.78 18.87
CA PRO A 207 0.04 3.51 17.96
C PRO A 207 -1.01 4.35 18.70
N CYS A 208 -1.54 5.34 18.00
CA CYS A 208 -2.84 5.93 18.29
C CYS A 208 -3.95 5.10 17.63
N ASP A 209 -5.01 4.80 18.38
CA ASP A 209 -6.23 4.21 17.82
C ASP A 209 -7.03 5.31 17.11
N MET A 210 -7.38 5.07 15.84
CA MET A 210 -7.98 6.06 14.96
C MET A 210 -9.40 5.63 14.57
N PRO A 211 -10.31 6.58 14.27
CA PRO A 211 -11.67 6.23 13.87
C PRO A 211 -11.71 5.31 12.63
N ALA A 212 -12.33 4.15 12.75
CA ALA A 212 -12.63 3.29 11.62
C ALA A 212 -14.11 3.43 11.23
N ALA A 213 -14.40 3.47 9.94
CA ALA A 213 -15.77 3.29 9.47
C ALA A 213 -16.20 1.83 9.66
N ASP A 214 -17.50 1.61 9.83
CA ASP A 214 -18.08 0.27 9.82
C ASP A 214 -18.19 -0.19 8.37
N GLU A 215 -17.26 -1.04 7.95
CA GLU A 215 -17.08 -1.49 6.58
C GLU A 215 -17.15 -3.02 6.53
N ASP A 216 -17.88 -3.55 5.55
CA ASP A 216 -17.76 -4.96 5.18
C ASP A 216 -16.37 -5.18 4.56
N GLN A 217 -15.56 -6.04 5.18
CA GLN A 217 -14.17 -6.33 4.77
C GLN A 217 -13.36 -5.07 4.47
N GLY A 218 -13.04 -4.34 5.54
CA GLY A 218 -12.19 -3.16 5.42
C GLY A 218 -10.76 -3.47 4.92
N GLU A 219 -10.40 -2.99 3.72
CA GLU A 219 -9.13 -3.35 3.06
C GLU A 219 -8.29 -2.18 2.55
N ALA A 220 -8.92 -1.07 2.14
CA ALA A 220 -8.18 0.07 1.63
C ALA A 220 -8.10 1.21 2.65
N ILE A 221 -6.94 1.87 2.74
CA ILE A 221 -6.75 3.13 3.48
C ILE A 221 -5.75 4.02 2.74
N ALA A 222 -5.96 5.33 2.75
CA ALA A 222 -5.01 6.31 2.19
C ALA A 222 -5.09 7.65 2.93
N TRP A 223 -3.93 8.27 3.16
CA TRP A 223 -3.86 9.66 3.61
C TRP A 223 -4.35 10.60 2.52
N LEU A 224 -5.07 11.65 2.91
CA LEU A 224 -5.32 12.79 2.03
C LEU A 224 -4.24 13.87 2.21
N PRO A 225 -3.86 14.59 1.14
CA PRO A 225 -2.89 15.68 1.25
C PRO A 225 -3.38 16.84 2.12
N GLY A 226 -2.45 17.51 2.81
CA GLY A 226 -2.69 18.82 3.42
C GLY A 226 -3.37 18.82 4.79
N GLY A 227 -3.50 17.66 5.46
CA GLY A 227 -4.10 17.58 6.80
C GLY A 227 -3.97 16.20 7.45
N TRP A 228 -4.87 15.92 8.38
CA TRP A 228 -4.97 14.65 9.11
C TRP A 228 -6.16 13.81 8.64
N ASP A 229 -6.63 14.10 7.44
CA ASP A 229 -7.73 13.39 6.84
C ASP A 229 -7.22 12.15 6.12
N TYR A 230 -7.99 11.07 6.18
CA TYR A 230 -7.74 9.86 5.42
C TYR A 230 -9.06 9.30 4.93
N VAL A 231 -8.95 8.41 3.96
CA VAL A 231 -10.08 7.69 3.38
C VAL A 231 -9.91 6.21 3.54
N THR A 232 -11.02 5.50 3.71
CA THR A 232 -11.10 4.04 3.73
C THR A 232 -12.16 3.56 2.74
N ILE A 233 -11.96 2.36 2.21
CA ILE A 233 -12.91 1.64 1.36
C ILE A 233 -12.87 0.16 1.78
N GLY A 234 -14.03 -0.47 1.89
CA GLY A 234 -14.19 -1.91 2.07
C GLY A 234 -14.16 -2.69 0.75
N GLU A 235 -14.26 -4.01 0.83
CA GLU A 235 -14.37 -4.88 -0.34
C GLU A 235 -15.77 -4.81 -0.96
N GLY A 236 -15.86 -5.03 -2.27
CA GLY A 236 -17.12 -5.24 -2.97
C GLY A 236 -17.45 -4.19 -4.04
N ASP A 237 -18.53 -4.48 -4.77
CA ASP A 237 -19.03 -3.62 -5.84
C ASP A 237 -19.67 -2.35 -5.25
N GLU A 238 -19.34 -1.19 -5.84
CA GLU A 238 -19.86 0.12 -5.42
C GLU A 238 -19.63 0.44 -3.93
N ALA A 239 -18.53 -0.08 -3.36
CA ALA A 239 -18.17 0.16 -1.98
C ALA A 239 -18.05 1.68 -1.67
N PRO A 240 -18.67 2.16 -0.58
CA PRO A 240 -18.63 3.57 -0.23
C PRO A 240 -17.22 4.03 0.13
N ILE A 241 -16.88 5.26 -0.24
CA ILE A 241 -15.67 5.94 0.24
C ILE A 241 -16.01 6.62 1.57
N HIS A 242 -15.36 6.18 2.64
CA HIS A 242 -15.47 6.83 3.94
C HIS A 242 -14.32 7.82 4.11
N ARG A 243 -14.65 9.08 4.40
CA ARG A 243 -13.65 10.08 4.78
C ARG A 243 -13.71 10.30 6.28
N VAL A 244 -12.55 10.19 6.92
CA VAL A 244 -12.36 10.59 8.31
C VAL A 244 -11.56 11.89 8.34
N SER A 245 -12.07 12.88 9.07
CA SER A 245 -11.35 14.12 9.34
C SER A 245 -10.91 14.16 10.79
N CYS A 246 -9.60 14.18 11.01
CA CYS A 246 -9.00 14.28 12.33
C CYS A 246 -8.31 15.64 12.51
N GLN A 247 -8.06 16.00 13.76
CA GLN A 247 -7.07 17.03 14.09
C GLN A 247 -5.77 16.34 14.49
N ALA A 248 -4.67 17.09 14.50
CA ALA A 248 -3.40 16.56 14.97
C ALA A 248 -3.56 15.99 16.39
N PRO A 249 -3.07 14.77 16.67
CA PRO A 249 -3.01 14.22 18.01
C PRO A 249 -2.06 15.01 18.92
#